data_AF-A0A6I6L7G6-F1
#
_entry.id   AF-A0A6I6L7G6-F1
#
_cell.length_a   1.000
_cell.length_b   1.000
_cell.length_c   1.000
_cell.angle_alpha   90.00
_cell.angle_beta   90.00
_cell.angle_gamma   90.00
#
_symmetry.space_group_name_H-M   'P 1'
#
loop_
_entity.id
_entity.type
_entity.pdbx_description
1 polymer ?
#
loop_
_entity_poly.entity_id
_entity_poly.type
_entity_poly.pdbx_seq_one_letter_code
_entity_poly.pdbx_strand_id
1 'polypeptide(L)'
;MTDEHQNTDKDVTDTQSEPSPVEQVTLVLDDLRALVRAEVDYYQSRLDYSRHVLRWSFRFGAIAAFAFSGAAIALVIGLVLTLSPVIGPGWATLTVTAAFIIIGIICGFKARKWLRKVYFPEIERDDDPIT
;
A
#
# COMPACT_ATOMS: atom_id res chain seq x y z
N MET A 1 81.99 -14.33 36.48
CA MET A 1 81.12 -14.82 37.57
C MET A 1 79.79 -14.10 37.37
N THR A 2 78.77 -14.89 37.02
CA THR A 2 77.32 -14.62 37.03
C THR A 2 76.85 -13.45 36.17
N ASP A 3 76.33 -13.70 34.96
CA ASP A 3 74.98 -14.21 34.67
C ASP A 3 73.91 -13.32 35.30
N GLU A 4 73.04 -12.73 34.47
CA GLU A 4 71.59 -12.93 34.58
C GLU A 4 70.81 -12.21 33.49
N HIS A 5 69.94 -13.01 32.86
CA HIS A 5 68.67 -12.68 32.22
C HIS A 5 68.64 -11.69 31.05
N GLN A 6 68.62 -12.14 29.79
CA GLN A 6 67.58 -12.95 29.12
C GLN A 6 66.26 -12.20 28.93
N ASN A 7 65.79 -12.29 27.69
CA ASN A 7 64.38 -12.28 27.30
C ASN A 7 63.69 -10.91 27.32
N THR A 8 62.86 -10.57 26.34
CA THR A 8 62.33 -11.31 25.19
C THR A 8 61.94 -10.20 24.23
N ASP A 9 62.14 -10.39 22.93
CA ASP A 9 60.99 -10.58 22.05
C ASP A 9 59.79 -9.74 22.51
N LYS A 10 59.52 -8.64 21.79
CA LYS A 10 58.21 -8.02 21.83
C LYS A 10 57.27 -9.00 21.16
N ASP A 11 56.94 -9.99 21.97
CA ASP A 11 55.92 -11.00 21.83
C ASP A 11 54.66 -10.26 21.39
N VAL A 12 54.39 -10.42 20.11
CA VAL A 12 53.06 -10.69 19.56
C VAL A 12 52.09 -11.23 20.60
N THR A 13 51.54 -10.33 21.40
CA THR A 13 50.23 -10.53 21.98
C THR A 13 49.39 -9.37 21.53
N ASP A 14 48.97 -9.48 20.27
CA ASP A 14 47.65 -9.04 19.83
C ASP A 14 46.67 -9.69 20.81
N THR A 15 46.45 -9.01 21.93
CA THR A 15 45.37 -9.32 22.86
C THR A 15 44.13 -9.08 22.05
N GLN A 16 43.69 -10.13 21.36
CA GLN A 16 42.32 -10.46 21.09
C GLN A 16 41.60 -10.29 22.43
N SER A 17 41.24 -9.04 22.72
CA SER A 17 40.27 -8.70 23.73
C SER A 17 39.02 -9.35 23.17
N GLU A 18 38.70 -10.56 23.65
CA GLU A 18 37.37 -11.10 23.47
C GLU A 18 36.43 -9.95 23.84
N PRO A 19 35.62 -9.46 22.88
CA PRO A 19 34.73 -8.35 23.14
C PRO A 19 33.94 -8.73 24.38
N SER A 20 33.95 -7.87 25.39
CA SER A 20 33.30 -8.23 26.64
C SER A 20 31.85 -8.61 26.34
N PRO A 21 31.22 -9.55 27.06
CA PRO A 21 29.84 -9.94 26.80
C PRO A 21 28.89 -8.74 26.68
N VAL A 22 29.21 -7.65 27.38
CA VAL A 22 28.52 -6.36 27.32
C VAL A 22 28.70 -5.68 25.95
N GLU A 23 29.90 -5.72 25.40
CA GLU A 23 30.27 -5.16 24.10
C GLU A 23 29.60 -5.93 22.95
N GLN A 24 29.52 -7.27 23.06
CA GLN A 24 28.79 -8.10 22.10
C GLN A 24 27.28 -7.80 22.12
N VAL A 25 26.71 -7.61 23.31
CA VAL A 25 25.30 -7.22 23.46
C VAL A 25 25.03 -5.85 22.85
N THR A 26 25.94 -4.88 23.05
CA THR A 26 25.79 -3.55 22.40
C THR A 26 25.88 -3.63 20.88
N LEU A 27 26.75 -4.50 20.35
CA LEU A 27 26.93 -4.66 18.91
C LEU A 27 25.70 -5.30 18.26
N VAL A 28 25.10 -6.31 18.91
CA VAL A 28 23.83 -6.92 18.47
C VAL A 28 22.67 -5.93 18.57
N LEU A 29 22.61 -5.11 19.61
CA LEU A 29 21.60 -4.05 19.76
C LEU A 29 21.70 -3.00 18.65
N ASP A 30 22.91 -2.59 18.28
CA ASP A 30 23.12 -1.65 17.19
C ASP A 30 22.78 -2.25 15.82
N ASP A 31 23.08 -3.53 15.61
CA ASP A 31 22.76 -4.24 14.37
C ASP A 31 21.24 -4.45 14.23
N LEU A 32 20.55 -4.81 15.32
CA LEU A 32 19.08 -4.85 15.36
C LEU A 32 18.46 -3.49 15.09
N ARG A 33 19.03 -2.42 15.66
CA ARG A 33 18.54 -1.06 15.43
C ARG A 33 18.75 -0.61 13.99
N ALA A 34 19.86 -1.01 13.36
CA ALA A 34 20.13 -0.78 11.96
C ALA A 34 19.14 -1.54 11.06
N LEU A 35 18.82 -2.79 11.41
CA LEU A 35 17.83 -3.61 10.71
C LEU A 35 16.43 -3.00 10.78
N VAL A 36 15.99 -2.61 11.99
CA VAL A 36 14.69 -1.94 12.20
C VAL A 36 14.61 -0.63 11.43
N ARG A 37 15.69 0.16 11.38
CA ARG A 37 15.73 1.39 10.58
C ARG A 37 15.62 1.12 9.08
N ALA A 38 16.29 0.08 8.59
CA ALA A 38 16.19 -0.34 7.18
C ALA A 38 14.76 -0.82 6.82
N GLU A 39 14.10 -1.55 7.73
CA GLU A 39 12.72 -1.97 7.56
C GLU A 39 11.75 -0.77 7.53
N VAL A 40 11.93 0.19 8.44
CA VAL A 40 11.11 1.42 8.49
C VAL A 40 11.26 2.25 7.22
N ASP A 41 12.48 2.40 6.72
CA ASP A 41 12.74 3.10 5.45
C ASP A 41 12.17 2.35 4.23
N TYR A 42 12.14 1.01 4.26
CA TYR A 42 11.47 0.20 3.25
C TYR A 42 9.95 0.43 3.26
N TYR A 43 9.31 0.49 4.44
CA TYR A 43 7.88 0.81 4.56
C TYR A 43 7.57 2.25 4.13
N GLN A 44 8.42 3.22 4.49
CA GLN A 44 8.26 4.61 4.02
C GLN A 44 8.38 4.72 2.50
N SER A 45 9.35 4.03 1.90
CA SER A 45 9.58 4.05 0.46
C SER A 45 8.41 3.42 -0.32
N ARG A 46 7.79 2.36 0.23
CA ARG A 46 6.60 1.73 -0.36
C ARG A 46 5.36 2.62 -0.29
N LEU A 47 5.24 3.44 0.76
CA LEU A 47 4.18 4.45 0.91
C LEU A 47 4.39 5.65 -0.02
N ASP A 48 5.62 6.12 -0.21
CA ASP A 48 5.93 7.24 -1.10
C ASP A 48 5.85 6.88 -2.59
N TYR A 49 6.21 5.65 -2.96
CA TYR A 49 5.99 5.13 -4.31
C TYR A 49 4.49 5.11 -4.66
N SER A 50 3.64 4.73 -3.69
CA SER A 50 2.18 4.79 -3.86
C SER A 50 1.67 6.22 -4.04
N ARG A 51 2.25 7.22 -3.36
CA ARG A 51 1.81 8.63 -3.49
C ARG A 51 2.10 9.24 -4.85
N HIS A 52 3.24 8.93 -5.46
CA HIS A 52 3.59 9.52 -6.75
C HIS A 52 2.72 8.96 -7.89
N VAL A 53 2.40 7.66 -7.84
CA VAL A 53 1.47 7.01 -8.76
C VAL A 53 0.02 7.42 -8.47
N LEU A 54 -0.37 7.59 -7.20
CA LEU A 54 -1.69 8.13 -6.83
C LEU A 54 -1.88 9.53 -7.39
N ARG A 55 -0.88 10.40 -7.37
CA ARG A 55 -1.04 11.81 -7.79
C ARG A 55 -1.31 11.93 -9.29
N TRP A 56 -0.65 11.11 -10.09
CA TRP A 56 -0.91 11.02 -11.53
C TRP A 56 -2.22 10.29 -11.82
N SER A 57 -2.51 9.19 -11.11
CA SER A 57 -3.77 8.45 -11.21
C SER A 57 -4.97 9.29 -10.79
N PHE A 58 -4.81 10.20 -9.84
CA PHE A 58 -5.87 11.11 -9.40
C PHE A 58 -6.21 12.14 -10.47
N ARG A 59 -5.21 12.70 -11.16
CA ARG A 59 -5.44 13.63 -12.28
C ARG A 59 -6.16 12.96 -13.43
N PHE A 60 -5.68 11.80 -13.88
CA PHE A 60 -6.35 11.04 -14.93
C PHE A 60 -7.70 10.49 -14.47
N GLY A 61 -7.83 10.09 -13.21
CA GLY A 61 -9.08 9.65 -12.60
C GLY A 61 -10.13 10.75 -12.56
N ALA A 62 -9.75 11.99 -12.22
CA ALA A 62 -10.66 13.13 -12.24
C ALA A 62 -11.14 13.47 -13.66
N ILE A 63 -10.22 13.49 -14.64
CA ILE A 63 -10.57 13.72 -16.05
C ILE A 63 -11.50 12.60 -16.56
N ALA A 64 -11.18 11.34 -16.26
CA ALA A 64 -11.99 10.20 -16.64
C ALA A 64 -13.37 10.24 -15.98
N ALA A 65 -13.46 10.59 -14.70
CA ALA A 65 -14.74 10.73 -14.00
C ALA A 65 -15.61 11.83 -14.62
N PHE A 66 -15.01 12.96 -14.99
CA PHE A 66 -15.71 14.06 -15.66
C PHE A 66 -16.16 13.67 -17.08
N ALA A 67 -15.29 13.02 -17.86
CA ALA A 67 -15.65 12.53 -19.18
C ALA A 67 -16.75 11.46 -19.12
N PHE A 68 -16.69 10.56 -18.13
CA PHE A 68 -17.67 9.50 -17.93
C PHE A 68 -19.03 10.05 -17.47
N SER A 69 -19.05 11.08 -16.61
CA SER A 69 -20.30 11.74 -16.24
C SER A 69 -20.94 12.46 -17.43
N GLY A 70 -20.14 13.16 -18.24
CA GLY A 70 -20.60 13.76 -19.49
C GLY A 70 -21.15 12.73 -20.48
N ALA A 71 -20.43 11.62 -20.68
CA ALA A 71 -20.86 10.51 -21.52
C ALA A 71 -22.15 9.85 -21.03
N ALA A 72 -22.32 9.70 -19.71
CA ALA A 72 -23.54 9.16 -19.12
C ALA A 72 -24.76 10.06 -19.41
N ILE A 73 -24.61 11.38 -19.25
CA ILE A 73 -25.66 12.35 -19.58
C ILE A 73 -26.00 12.30 -21.08
N ALA A 74 -24.98 12.31 -21.94
CA ALA A 74 -25.17 12.22 -23.39
C ALA A 74 -25.87 10.91 -23.79
N LEU A 75 -25.53 9.79 -23.14
CA LEU A 75 -26.18 8.49 -23.37
C LEU A 75 -27.65 8.53 -22.96
N VAL A 76 -27.98 9.13 -21.80
CA VAL A 76 -29.37 9.31 -21.37
C VAL A 76 -30.16 10.15 -22.37
N ILE A 77 -29.61 11.30 -22.78
CA ILE A 77 -30.26 12.17 -23.77
C ILE A 77 -30.48 11.42 -25.10
N GLY A 78 -29.46 10.72 -25.60
CA GLY A 78 -29.56 9.94 -26.84
C GLY A 78 -30.60 8.81 -26.76
N LEU A 79 -30.66 8.10 -25.62
CA LEU A 79 -31.64 7.04 -25.40
C LEU A 79 -33.07 7.60 -25.36
N VAL A 80 -33.27 8.72 -24.66
CA VAL A 80 -34.57 9.40 -24.59
C VAL A 80 -34.99 9.87 -25.98
N LEU A 81 -34.11 10.50 -26.76
CA LEU A 81 -34.44 10.97 -28.11
C LEU A 81 -34.79 9.82 -29.07
N THR A 82 -34.10 8.68 -28.95
CA THR A 82 -34.36 7.50 -29.78
C THR A 82 -35.68 6.82 -29.41
N LEU A 83 -36.02 6.78 -28.12
CA LEU A 83 -37.17 6.03 -27.62
C LEU A 83 -38.46 6.88 -27.56
N SER A 84 -38.31 8.20 -27.47
CA SER A 84 -39.41 9.17 -27.50
C SER A 84 -40.40 8.98 -28.67
N PRO A 85 -39.98 8.78 -29.94
CA PRO A 85 -40.92 8.57 -31.04
C PRO A 85 -41.67 7.23 -31.00
N VAL A 86 -41.22 6.23 -30.22
CA VAL A 86 -41.83 4.89 -30.19
C VAL A 86 -42.90 4.78 -29.09
N ILE A 87 -42.59 5.26 -27.88
CA ILE A 87 -43.46 5.10 -26.70
C ILE A 87 -43.88 6.43 -26.06
N GLY A 88 -43.49 7.55 -26.66
CA GLY A 88 -43.73 8.89 -26.14
C GLY A 88 -42.68 9.34 -25.13
N PRO A 89 -42.50 10.67 -24.95
CA PRO A 89 -41.42 11.22 -24.12
C PRO A 89 -41.48 10.80 -22.65
N GLY A 90 -42.68 10.71 -22.07
CA GLY A 90 -42.86 10.38 -20.65
C GLY A 90 -42.49 8.94 -20.30
N TRP A 91 -42.86 7.98 -21.15
CA TRP A 91 -42.53 6.57 -20.93
C TRP A 91 -41.07 6.27 -21.25
N ALA A 92 -40.48 7.03 -22.19
CA ALA A 92 -39.07 6.95 -22.50
C ALA A 92 -38.21 7.28 -21.27
N THR A 93 -38.41 8.45 -20.65
CA THR A 93 -37.60 8.88 -19.48
C THR A 93 -37.76 7.94 -18.29
N LEU A 94 -38.97 7.43 -18.03
CA LEU A 94 -39.22 6.47 -16.96
C LEU A 94 -38.46 5.16 -17.19
N THR A 95 -38.51 4.63 -18.41
CA THR A 95 -37.81 3.38 -18.77
C THR A 95 -36.29 3.53 -18.67
N VAL A 96 -35.74 4.64 -19.20
CA VAL A 96 -34.30 4.94 -19.13
C VAL A 96 -33.85 5.03 -17.66
N THR A 97 -34.61 5.76 -16.85
CA THR A 97 -34.30 5.96 -15.42
C THR A 97 -34.32 4.63 -14.67
N ALA A 98 -35.35 3.80 -14.88
CA ALA A 98 -35.45 2.48 -14.26
C ALA A 98 -34.25 1.58 -14.64
N ALA A 99 -33.86 1.56 -15.91
CA ALA A 99 -32.70 0.80 -16.37
C ALA A 99 -31.39 1.25 -15.70
N PHE A 100 -31.15 2.56 -15.62
CA PHE A 100 -29.97 3.11 -14.96
C PHE A 100 -29.94 2.83 -13.46
N ILE A 101 -31.08 2.88 -12.77
CA ILE A 101 -31.17 2.51 -11.35
C ILE A 101 -30.77 1.05 -11.14
N ILE A 102 -31.27 0.13 -11.97
CA ILE A 102 -30.92 -1.30 -11.88
C ILE A 102 -29.41 -1.50 -12.07
N ILE A 103 -28.83 -0.88 -13.10
CA ILE A 103 -27.39 -0.95 -13.38
C ILE A 103 -26.59 -0.36 -12.20
N GLY A 104 -27.02 0.79 -11.67
CA GLY A 104 -26.40 1.46 -10.53
C GLY A 104 -26.41 0.59 -9.27
N ILE A 105 -27.54 -0.08 -8.99
CA ILE A 105 -27.68 -1.00 -7.87
C ILE A 105 -26.73 -2.19 -8.02
N ILE A 106 -26.67 -2.82 -9.20
CA ILE A 106 -25.77 -3.96 -9.48
C ILE A 106 -24.31 -3.55 -9.30
N CYS A 107 -23.94 -2.39 -9.87
CA CYS A 107 -22.58 -1.88 -9.79
C CYS A 107 -22.21 -1.52 -8.34
N GLY A 108 -23.11 -0.86 -7.60
CA GLY A 108 -22.93 -0.53 -6.19
C GLY A 108 -22.79 -1.76 -5.30
N PHE A 109 -23.55 -2.83 -5.56
CA PHE A 109 -23.38 -4.09 -4.84
C PHE A 109 -22.03 -4.75 -5.11
N LYS A 110 -21.57 -4.77 -6.37
CA LYS A 110 -20.25 -5.30 -6.73
C LYS A 110 -19.12 -4.47 -6.10
N ALA A 111 -19.21 -3.14 -6.15
CA ALA A 111 -18.26 -2.24 -5.52
C ALA A 111 -18.19 -2.45 -4.00
N ARG A 112 -19.33 -2.56 -3.30
CA ARG A 112 -19.36 -2.85 -1.86
C ARG A 112 -18.75 -4.20 -1.50
N LYS A 113 -18.94 -5.23 -2.34
CA LYS A 113 -18.32 -6.55 -2.12
C LYS A 113 -16.80 -6.49 -2.30
N TRP A 114 -16.34 -5.76 -3.30
CA TRP A 114 -14.91 -5.62 -3.58
C TRP A 114 -14.19 -4.78 -2.51
N LEU A 115 -14.77 -3.65 -2.10
CA LEU A 115 -14.24 -2.82 -1.01
C LEU A 115 -14.14 -3.60 0.32
N ARG A 116 -15.14 -4.41 0.66
CA ARG A 116 -15.07 -5.31 1.82
C ARG A 116 -14.00 -6.39 1.68
N LYS A 117 -13.56 -6.75 0.47
CA LYS A 117 -12.50 -7.74 0.31
C LYS A 117 -11.11 -7.12 0.41
N VAL A 118 -10.98 -5.84 0.08
CA VAL A 118 -9.70 -5.10 0.10
C VAL A 118 -9.41 -4.48 1.48
N TYR A 119 -10.43 -4.21 2.30
CA TYR A 119 -10.25 -3.57 3.61
C TYR A 119 -9.97 -4.54 4.77
N PHE A 120 -10.32 -5.81 4.62
CA PHE A 120 -10.19 -6.82 5.67
C PHE A 120 -8.96 -7.75 5.63
N PRO A 121 -8.07 -7.77 4.62
CA PRO A 121 -6.91 -8.66 4.63
C PRO A 121 -5.75 -8.15 5.52
N GLU A 122 -5.77 -6.89 5.97
CA GLU A 122 -4.67 -6.28 6.74
C GLU A 122 -4.93 -6.19 8.25
N ILE A 123 -6.16 -6.47 8.74
CA ILE A 123 -6.51 -6.38 10.16
C ILE A 123 -6.48 -7.76 10.85
N GLU A 124 -6.42 -8.85 10.08
CA GLU A 124 -6.50 -10.24 10.59
C GLU A 124 -5.13 -10.95 10.64
N ARG A 125 -4.05 -10.18 10.87
CA ARG A 125 -2.70 -10.68 11.16
C ARG A 125 -2.08 -9.93 12.34
N ASP A 126 -2.75 -9.97 13.49
CA ASP A 126 -2.13 -9.61 14.77
C ASP A 126 -2.86 -10.28 15.94
N ASP A 127 -3.22 -11.56 15.79
CA ASP A 127 -3.83 -12.37 16.86
C ASP A 127 -3.13 -13.74 16.98
N ASP A 128 -1.80 -13.72 16.88
CA ASP A 128 -0.96 -14.86 17.25
C ASP A 128 -0.59 -14.65 18.73
N PRO A 129 -1.34 -15.20 19.72
CA PRO A 129 -0.85 -15.16 21.09
C PRO A 129 0.46 -15.94 21.13
N ILE A 130 1.52 -15.22 21.46
CA ILE A 130 2.86 -15.74 21.64
C ILE A 130 2.80 -16.81 22.74
N THR A 131 2.81 -18.08 22.33
CA THR A 131 3.02 -19.25 23.20
C THR A 131 4.24 -20.01 22.73
#